data_AF-A0A820L9S6-F1
#
_entry.id   AF-A0A820L9S6-F1
#
_cell.length_a   1.000
_cell.length_b   1.000
_cell.length_c   1.000
_cell.angle_alpha   90.00
_cell.angle_beta   90.00
_cell.angle_gamma   90.00
#
_symmetry.space_group_name_H-M   'P 1'
#
loop_
_entity.id
_entity.type
_entity.pdbx_description
1 polymer ?
#
loop_
_entity_poly.entity_id
_entity_poly.type
_entity_poly.pdbx_seq_one_letter_code
_entity_poly.pdbx_strand_id
1 'polypeptide(L)'
;MVEDFINSTSNQSMSSVPVQFLIYVLPTPRCSLIPEFTLSIDCLEAQIGVPMNFVLYATNDCDPEDSRIADIVVSKSIPGMKAGNLTQASDQSYAWVIYTWAPQSNQYSPQQFCAIAFT
;
A
#
# COMPACT_ATOMS: atom_id res chain seq x y z
N MET A 1 -6.37 -22.56 5.93
CA MET A 1 -7.83 -22.74 6.08
C MET A 1 -8.22 -22.15 7.41
N VAL A 2 -9.38 -21.49 7.49
CA VAL A 2 -10.00 -21.09 8.76
C VAL A 2 -11.20 -21.99 8.96
N GLU A 3 -11.30 -22.58 10.14
CA GLU A 3 -12.36 -23.50 10.51
C GLU A 3 -13.15 -22.95 11.69
N ASP A 4 -14.46 -23.16 11.70
CA ASP A 4 -15.28 -22.93 12.89
C ASP A 4 -15.50 -24.24 13.66
N PHE A 5 -15.60 -24.11 14.98
CA PHE A 5 -15.92 -25.19 15.89
C PHE A 5 -17.02 -24.73 16.85
N ILE A 6 -17.89 -25.65 17.26
CA ILE A 6 -18.98 -25.36 18.21
C ILE A 6 -18.46 -24.91 19.58
N ASN A 7 -17.27 -25.37 19.98
CA ASN A 7 -16.54 -24.96 21.17
C ASN A 7 -15.04 -25.32 21.05
N SER A 8 -14.24 -24.86 22.02
CA SER A 8 -12.77 -25.05 22.05
C SER A 8 -12.30 -26.48 22.31
N THR A 9 -13.21 -27.42 22.59
CA THR A 9 -12.89 -28.82 22.85
C THR A 9 -13.39 -29.76 21.75
N SER A 10 -14.09 -29.23 20.74
CA SER A 10 -14.56 -30.00 19.60
C SER A 10 -13.42 -30.29 18.64
N ASN A 11 -13.36 -31.53 18.15
CA ASN A 11 -12.42 -31.96 17.11
C ASN A 11 -13.06 -32.00 15.71
N GLN A 12 -14.35 -31.65 15.60
CA GLN A 12 -15.07 -31.59 14.33
C GLN A 12 -15.43 -30.14 14.01
N SER A 13 -15.03 -29.67 12.82
CA SER A 13 -15.37 -28.35 12.31
C SER A 13 -16.76 -28.35 11.68
N MET A 14 -17.53 -27.28 11.89
CA MET A 14 -18.87 -27.15 11.27
C MET A 14 -18.77 -26.47 9.90
N SER A 15 -17.75 -25.64 9.69
CA SER A 15 -17.44 -25.03 8.41
C SER A 15 -15.94 -24.85 8.23
N SER A 16 -15.49 -24.82 6.97
CA SER A 16 -14.10 -24.58 6.61
C SER A 16 -14.04 -23.70 5.37
N VAL A 17 -13.27 -22.62 5.44
CA VAL A 17 -13.02 -21.73 4.30
C VAL A 17 -11.53 -21.79 3.94
N PRO A 18 -11.18 -22.09 2.67
CA PRO A 18 -9.79 -22.06 2.24
C PRO A 18 -9.25 -20.63 2.34
N VAL A 19 -8.08 -20.48 2.97
CA VAL A 19 -7.35 -19.21 2.96
C VAL A 19 -6.50 -19.21 1.72
N GLN A 20 -6.78 -18.28 0.80
CA GLN A 20 -5.95 -18.05 -0.37
C GLN A 20 -5.05 -16.84 -0.09
N PHE A 21 -3.77 -17.01 -0.37
CA PHE A 21 -2.81 -15.91 -0.35
C PHE A 21 -2.52 -15.52 -1.78
N LEU A 22 -2.61 -14.24 -2.07
CA LEU A 22 -2.12 -13.69 -3.32
C LEU A 22 -0.64 -13.38 -3.16
N ILE A 23 0.21 -14.17 -3.82
CA ILE A 23 1.66 -13.96 -3.84
C ILE A 23 2.01 -13.34 -5.18
N TYR A 24 2.53 -12.12 -5.15
CA TYR A 24 3.08 -11.47 -6.33
C TYR A 24 4.56 -11.84 -6.46
N VAL A 25 4.92 -12.54 -7.53
CA VAL A 25 6.31 -12.75 -7.93
C VAL A 25 6.64 -11.72 -8.99
N LEU A 26 7.50 -10.76 -8.63
CA LEU A 26 7.89 -9.69 -9.54
C LEU A 26 8.99 -10.19 -10.49
N PRO A 27 8.95 -9.80 -11.78
CA PRO A 27 10.02 -10.11 -12.71
C PRO A 27 11.32 -9.42 -12.28
N THR A 28 12.46 -9.91 -12.78
CA THR A 28 13.74 -9.23 -12.55
C THR A 28 13.66 -7.82 -13.14
N PRO A 29 13.95 -6.77 -12.35
CA PRO A 29 13.84 -5.41 -12.83
C PRO A 29 14.83 -5.20 -13.99
N ARG A 30 14.32 -4.64 -15.09
CA ARG A 30 15.12 -4.35 -16.30
C ARG A 30 16.11 -3.20 -16.09
N CYS A 31 15.90 -2.44 -15.02
CA CYS A 31 16.73 -1.34 -14.61
C CYS A 31 17.24 -1.56 -13.19
N SER A 32 18.50 -1.22 -12.95
CA SER A 32 19.11 -1.32 -11.61
C SER A 32 18.78 -0.14 -10.70
N LEU A 33 18.23 0.94 -11.25
CA LEU A 33 17.76 2.07 -10.47
C LEU A 33 16.39 1.73 -9.88
N ILE A 34 16.26 1.96 -8.58
CA ILE A 34 15.03 1.77 -7.84
C ILE A 34 14.23 3.06 -7.96
N PRO A 35 12.90 3.01 -8.16
CA PRO A 35 12.11 4.23 -8.18
C PRO A 35 12.28 5.06 -6.90
N GLU A 36 12.40 6.36 -7.07
CA GLU A 36 12.59 7.29 -5.96
C GLU A 36 11.26 7.92 -5.55
N PHE A 37 11.03 8.01 -4.24
CA PHE A 37 9.86 8.71 -3.72
C PHE A 37 10.17 10.17 -3.49
N THR A 38 9.39 11.07 -4.10
CA THR A 38 9.39 12.48 -3.71
C THR A 38 8.40 12.67 -2.58
N LEU A 39 8.92 12.70 -1.35
CA LEU A 39 8.14 12.97 -0.15
C LEU A 39 8.07 14.47 0.10
N SER A 40 6.91 15.08 -0.15
CA SER A 40 6.55 16.38 0.41
C SER A 40 5.62 16.14 1.58
N ILE A 41 6.19 15.90 2.76
CA ILE A 41 5.36 15.79 3.97
C ILE A 41 5.98 16.65 5.07
N ASP A 42 5.40 17.84 5.24
CA ASP A 42 5.42 18.55 6.52
C ASP A 42 4.45 17.86 7.49
N CYS A 43 4.65 17.99 8.79
CA CYS A 43 3.75 17.44 9.80
C CYS A 43 2.29 17.86 9.55
N LEU A 44 1.44 16.90 9.17
CA LEU A 44 0.01 17.13 8.93
C LEU A 44 -0.77 16.89 10.22
N GLU A 45 -1.54 17.89 10.64
CA GLU A 45 -2.53 17.72 11.70
C GLU A 45 -3.73 16.93 11.18
N ALA A 46 -4.09 15.85 11.88
CA ALA A 46 -5.21 14.99 11.54
C ALA A 46 -6.26 15.04 12.65
N GLN A 47 -7.53 15.23 12.28
CA GLN A 47 -8.65 15.22 13.23
C GLN A 47 -9.35 13.85 13.22
N ILE A 48 -9.78 13.39 14.40
CA ILE A 48 -10.52 12.12 14.53
C ILE A 48 -11.77 12.17 13.63
N GLY A 49 -11.95 11.12 12.83
CA GLY A 49 -13.13 10.94 11.97
C GLY A 49 -13.14 11.78 10.70
N VAL A 50 -12.17 12.69 10.51
CA VAL A 50 -12.06 13.51 9.31
C VAL A 50 -11.09 12.85 8.32
N PRO A 51 -11.54 12.46 7.12
CA PRO A 51 -10.65 11.92 6.11
C PRO A 51 -9.65 12.96 5.63
N MET A 52 -8.38 12.57 5.59
CA MET A 52 -7.30 13.32 4.97
C MET A 52 -6.72 12.53 3.79
N ASN A 53 -6.27 13.26 2.77
CA ASN A 53 -5.64 12.71 1.59
C ASN A 53 -4.17 13.10 1.56
N PHE A 54 -3.30 12.15 1.26
CA PHE A 54 -1.89 12.39 0.98
C PHE A 54 -1.52 11.71 -0.34
N VAL A 55 -0.67 12.37 -1.10
CA VAL A 55 -0.25 11.89 -2.41
C VAL A 55 1.19 11.40 -2.29
N LEU A 56 1.40 10.14 -2.68
CA LEU A 56 2.73 9.59 -2.83
C LEU A 56 3.14 9.68 -4.29
N TYR A 57 4.26 10.36 -4.53
CA TYR A 57 4.86 10.52 -5.84
C TYR A 57 6.09 9.63 -5.94
N ALA A 58 6.19 8.88 -7.03
CA ALA A 58 7.37 8.08 -7.36
C ALA A 58 7.84 8.41 -8.77
N THR A 59 9.16 8.49 -8.95
CA THR A 59 9.84 8.72 -10.22
C THR A 59 10.68 7.49 -10.56
N ASN A 60 10.72 7.13 -11.84
CA ASN A 60 11.61 6.11 -12.37
C ASN A 60 12.56 6.76 -13.37
N ASP A 61 13.84 6.86 -13.00
CA ASP A 61 14.88 7.50 -13.83
C ASP A 61 15.45 6.57 -14.91
N CYS A 62 14.85 5.40 -15.09
CA CYS A 62 15.16 4.48 -16.17
C CYS A 62 14.53 4.93 -17.48
N ASP A 63 14.96 4.33 -18.61
CA ASP A 63 14.28 4.55 -19.89
C ASP A 63 12.81 4.10 -19.77
N PRO A 64 11.83 5.00 -20.01
CA PRO A 64 10.41 4.68 -19.85
C PRO A 64 9.92 3.60 -20.83
N GLU A 65 10.63 3.34 -21.93
CA GLU A 65 10.32 2.24 -22.85
C GLU A 65 10.73 0.86 -22.26
N ASP A 66 11.71 0.84 -21.35
CA ASP A 66 12.23 -0.38 -20.75
C ASP A 66 11.58 -0.72 -19.40
N SER A 67 11.25 0.30 -18.60
CA SER A 67 10.81 0.14 -17.21
C SER A 67 9.88 1.29 -16.81
N ARG A 68 8.67 0.95 -16.36
CA ARG A 68 7.65 1.94 -15.92
C ARG A 68 7.09 1.53 -14.57
N ILE A 69 6.67 2.49 -13.76
CA ILE A 69 6.11 2.19 -12.43
C ILE A 69 4.79 1.43 -12.59
N ALA A 70 4.78 0.14 -12.25
CA ALA A 70 3.62 -0.73 -12.36
C ALA A 70 2.65 -0.58 -11.18
N ASP A 71 3.16 -0.28 -9.99
CA ASP A 71 2.35 -0.07 -8.78
C ASP A 71 3.13 0.70 -7.70
N ILE A 72 2.40 1.35 -6.79
CA ILE A 72 2.91 1.95 -5.55
C ILE A 72 2.13 1.35 -4.40
N VAL A 73 2.74 0.39 -3.70
CA VAL A 73 2.10 -0.32 -2.60
C VAL A 73 2.62 0.16 -1.25
N VAL A 74 1.77 0.08 -0.24
CA VAL A 74 2.19 0.25 1.15
C VAL A 74 2.44 -1.11 1.78
N SER A 75 3.69 -1.40 2.12
CA SER A 75 4.11 -2.64 2.77
C SER A 75 3.79 -2.66 4.27
N LYS A 76 3.69 -1.48 4.89
CA LYS A 76 3.24 -1.31 6.28
C LYS A 76 2.24 -0.16 6.36
N SER A 77 0.96 -0.48 6.44
CA SER A 77 -0.12 0.53 6.44
C SER A 77 -0.49 1.00 7.84
N ILE A 78 -0.93 2.25 7.94
CA ILE A 78 -1.69 2.71 9.11
C ILE A 78 -3.08 2.04 9.05
N PRO A 79 -3.61 1.49 10.16
CA PRO A 79 -4.95 0.89 10.17
C PRO A 79 -6.03 1.83 9.63
N GLY A 80 -6.88 1.31 8.74
CA GLY A 80 -7.97 2.08 8.11
C GLY A 80 -7.55 2.94 6.91
N MET A 81 -6.28 2.96 6.56
CA MET A 81 -5.77 3.64 5.37
C MET A 81 -6.19 2.91 4.09
N LYS A 82 -6.59 3.67 3.07
CA LYS A 82 -7.03 3.15 1.77
C LYS A 82 -6.19 3.76 0.65
N ALA A 83 -5.74 2.91 -0.27
CA ALA A 83 -5.08 3.34 -1.49
C ALA A 83 -6.11 3.63 -2.58
N GLY A 84 -5.89 4.70 -3.33
CA GLY A 84 -6.54 4.94 -4.62
C GLY A 84 -5.85 4.14 -5.73
N ASN A 85 -6.24 4.44 -6.97
CA ASN A 85 -5.62 3.84 -8.15
C ASN A 85 -4.28 4.52 -8.47
N LEU A 86 -3.34 3.74 -9.02
CA LEU A 86 -2.14 4.28 -9.65
C LEU A 86 -2.52 5.19 -10.80
N THR A 87 -1.96 6.39 -10.80
CA THR A 87 -2.04 7.33 -11.91
C THR A 87 -0.63 7.59 -12.42
N GLN A 88 -0.44 7.61 -13.73
CA GLN A 88 0.84 7.86 -14.37
C GLN A 88 0.77 9.17 -15.18
N ALA A 89 1.90 9.86 -15.31
CA ALA A 89 1.99 10.94 -16.28
C ALA A 89 2.05 10.42 -17.72
N SER A 90 1.85 11.35 -18.65
CA SER A 90 1.87 11.07 -20.09
C SER A 90 3.19 10.48 -20.58
N ASP A 91 4.31 10.81 -19.94
CA ASP A 91 5.65 10.34 -20.26
C ASP A 91 6.07 9.07 -19.49
N GLN A 92 5.20 8.54 -18.61
CA GLN A 92 5.39 7.32 -17.81
C GLN A 92 6.63 7.31 -16.89
N SER A 93 7.39 8.41 -16.83
CA SER A 93 8.55 8.60 -15.96
C SER A 93 8.17 8.77 -14.48
N TYR A 94 6.91 9.17 -14.24
CA TYR A 94 6.41 9.53 -12.93
C TYR A 94 4.99 8.99 -12.71
N ALA A 95 4.74 8.52 -11.48
CA ALA A 95 3.46 7.98 -11.07
C ALA A 95 3.09 8.42 -9.65
N TRP A 96 1.79 8.37 -9.35
CA TRP A 96 1.28 8.74 -8.05
C TRP A 96 0.06 7.94 -7.62
N VAL A 97 -0.09 7.79 -6.31
CA VAL A 97 -1.28 7.21 -5.67
C VAL A 97 -1.75 8.17 -4.58
N ILE A 98 -3.05 8.42 -4.57
CA ILE A 98 -3.71 9.15 -3.50
C ILE A 98 -4.12 8.15 -2.42
N TYR A 99 -3.66 8.36 -1.20
CA TYR A 99 -4.05 7.59 -0.04
C TYR A 99 -5.00 8.42 0.82
N THR A 100 -6.06 7.77 1.29
CA THR A 100 -7.05 8.37 2.19
C THR A 100 -6.99 7.67 3.53
N TRP A 101 -6.93 8.45 4.60
CA TRP A 101 -6.93 7.95 5.97
C TRP A 101 -7.77 8.83 6.88
N ALA A 102 -8.48 8.22 7.84
CA ALA A 102 -9.23 8.93 8.87
C ALA A 102 -8.91 8.28 10.23
N PRO A 103 -8.24 8.98 11.15
CA PRO A 103 -7.94 8.42 12.47
C PRO A 103 -9.23 8.11 13.23
N GLN A 104 -9.30 6.93 13.84
CA GLN A 104 -10.47 6.47 14.59
C GLN A 104 -10.40 6.85 16.08
N SER A 105 -9.24 7.27 16.55
CA SER A 105 -8.98 7.63 17.94
C SER A 105 -7.85 8.66 18.01
N ASN A 106 -7.67 9.28 19.17
CA ASN A 106 -6.49 10.12 19.41
C ASN A 106 -5.24 9.25 19.26
N GLN A 107 -4.29 9.75 18.47
CA GLN A 107 -2.99 9.14 18.24
C GLN A 107 -1.97 10.09 18.86
N TYR A 108 -1.34 9.68 19.96
CA TYR A 108 -0.33 10.51 20.65
C TYR A 108 1.09 10.26 20.14
N SER A 109 1.25 9.42 19.11
CA SER A 109 2.53 9.02 18.54
C SER A 109 2.58 9.25 17.03
N PRO A 110 3.79 9.46 16.45
CA PRO A 110 3.97 9.49 15.01
C PRO A 110 3.39 8.26 14.34
N GLN A 111 2.61 8.48 13.28
CA GLN A 111 2.14 7.39 12.42
C GLN A 111 3.13 7.23 11.28
N GLN A 112 3.60 6.01 11.07
CA GLN A 112 4.54 5.68 10.01
C GLN A 112 3.94 4.62 9.10
N PHE A 113 4.12 4.81 7.81
CA PHE A 113 3.87 3.77 6.81
C PHE A 113 5.13 3.60 5.94
N CYS A 114 5.26 2.44 5.32
CA CYS A 114 6.34 2.15 4.38
C CYS A 114 5.73 1.90 3.01
N ALA A 115 6.24 2.55 1.98
CA ALA A 115 5.80 2.38 0.60
C ALA A 115 6.91 1.81 -0.27
N ILE A 116 6.52 1.07 -1.31
CA ILE A 116 7.40 0.48 -2.32
C ILE A 116 6.77 0.77 -3.67
N ALA A 117 7.56 1.28 -4.60
CA ALA A 117 7.18 1.43 -6.00
C ALA A 117 7.87 0.33 -6.81
N PHE A 118 7.10 -0.38 -7.64
CA PHE A 118 7.60 -1.45 -8.49
C PHE A 118 7.61 -1.04 -9.95
N THR A 119 8.53 -1.58 -10.74
CA THR A 119 8.62 -1.37 -12.19
C THR A 119 8.51 -2.65 -13.00
#